data_AF-M5JQ80-F1
#
_entry.id   AF-M5JQ80-F1
#
_cell.length_a   1.000
_cell.length_b   1.000
_cell.length_c   1.000
_cell.angle_alpha   90.00
_cell.angle_beta   90.00
_cell.angle_gamma   90.00
#
_symmetry.space_group_name_H-M   'P 1'
#
loop_
_entity.id
_entity.type
_entity.pdbx_description
1 polymer ?
#
loop_
_entity_poly.entity_id
_entity_poly.type
_entity_poly.pdbx_seq_one_letter_code
_entity_poly.pdbx_strand_id
1 'polypeptide(L)'
;MSLRVEGIDIMIVSERMQMLDQNIFRIVGIEPKEKSILAVKSMQHFKGAFGAIATQILVTDAGGLSSPDLSRRTYARVRRPIFPLDTLPDQHH
;
A
#
# COMPACT_ATOMS: atom_id res chain seq x y z
N MET A 1 14.72 -3.70 12.24
CA MET A 1 15.66 -2.65 12.70
C MET A 1 15.25 -1.29 12.14
N SER A 2 15.78 -0.18 12.63
CA SER A 2 15.57 1.15 12.04
C SER A 2 16.88 1.77 11.55
N LEU A 3 16.81 2.51 10.45
CA LEU A 3 17.88 3.33 9.87
C LEU A 3 17.44 4.79 9.88
N ARG A 4 18.35 5.70 10.21
CA ARG A 4 18.11 7.15 10.18
C ARG A 4 19.03 7.83 9.18
N VAL A 5 18.44 8.55 8.23
CA VAL A 5 19.18 9.32 7.19
C VAL A 5 18.44 10.63 6.95
N GLU A 6 19.14 11.76 7.04
CA GLU A 6 18.62 13.09 6.68
C GLU A 6 17.23 13.42 7.28
N GLY A 7 16.99 13.01 8.53
CA GLY A 7 15.71 13.25 9.23
C GLY A 7 14.59 12.26 8.89
N ILE A 8 14.86 11.24 8.08
CA ILE A 8 13.94 10.16 7.74
C ILE A 8 14.25 8.94 8.62
N ASP A 9 13.24 8.46 9.34
CA ASP A 9 13.28 7.17 10.02
C ASP A 9 12.76 6.05 9.11
N ILE A 10 13.58 5.04 8.85
CA ILE A 10 13.27 3.93 7.95
C ILE A 10 13.25 2.63 8.75
N MET A 11 12.07 1.99 8.84
CA MET A 11 11.95 0.65 9.40
C MET A 11 12.32 -0.40 8.34
N ILE A 12 13.36 -1.19 8.61
CA ILE A 12 13.82 -2.29 7.75
C ILE A 12 13.29 -3.61 8.32
N VAL A 13 12.63 -4.37 7.45
CA VAL A 13 12.02 -5.67 7.74
C VAL A 13 12.60 -6.71 6.77
N SER A 14 12.93 -7.91 7.28
CA SER A 14 13.42 -9.01 6.45
C SER A 14 12.29 -9.82 5.82
N GLU A 15 11.17 -9.92 6.53
CA GLU A 15 10.00 -10.70 6.12
C GLU A 15 8.79 -9.81 5.88
N ARG A 16 7.88 -10.29 5.03
CA ARG A 16 6.62 -9.58 4.78
C ARG A 16 5.79 -9.53 6.06
N MET A 17 5.38 -8.33 6.44
CA MET A 17 4.51 -8.12 7.59
C MET A 17 3.34 -7.19 7.28
N GLN A 18 2.26 -7.30 8.05
CA GLN A 18 1.12 -6.40 8.00
C GLN A 18 1.23 -5.35 9.10
N MET A 19 0.97 -4.08 8.75
CA MET A 19 1.00 -2.95 9.68
C MET A 19 -0.34 -2.84 10.42
N LEU A 20 -0.59 -3.77 11.35
CA LEU A 20 -1.88 -3.90 12.07
C LEU A 20 -1.96 -3.10 13.35
N ASP A 21 -0.83 -2.56 13.83
CA ASP A 21 -0.76 -1.84 15.11
C ASP A 21 0.37 -0.80 15.10
N GLN A 22 0.20 0.29 15.85
CA GLN A 22 1.19 1.38 15.94
C GLN A 22 2.47 0.98 16.67
N ASN A 23 2.40 0.00 17.60
CA ASN A 23 3.55 -0.45 18.36
C ASN A 23 4.61 -1.13 17.48
N ILE A 24 4.24 -1.57 16.28
CA ILE A 24 5.21 -2.10 15.29
C ILE A 24 6.33 -1.07 15.03
N PHE A 25 6.00 0.21 14.92
CA PHE A 25 6.99 1.28 14.79
C PHE A 25 7.73 1.55 16.11
N ARG A 26 7.02 1.50 17.24
CA ARG A 26 7.63 1.77 18.57
C ARG A 26 8.68 0.74 18.94
N ILE A 27 8.53 -0.52 18.54
CA ILE A 27 9.52 -1.59 18.75
C ILE A 27 10.88 -1.22 18.13
N VAL A 28 10.89 -0.41 17.07
CA VAL A 28 12.13 0.07 16.42
C VAL A 28 12.46 1.52 16.78
N GLY A 29 11.85 2.06 17.84
CA GLY A 29 12.12 3.39 18.37
C GLY A 29 11.53 4.55 17.55
N ILE A 30 10.48 4.29 16.77
CA ILE A 30 9.77 5.31 15.99
C ILE A 30 8.42 5.55 16.66
N GLU A 31 8.16 6.77 17.14
CA GLU A 31 6.82 7.17 17.60
C GLU A 31 5.99 7.70 16.41
N PRO A 32 4.94 6.99 15.97
CA PRO A 32 4.17 7.39 14.78
C PRO A 32 3.45 8.73 14.95
N LYS A 33 3.01 9.06 16.17
CA LYS A 33 2.26 10.29 16.44
C LYS A 33 3.09 11.57 16.35
N GLU A 34 4.41 11.44 16.43
CA GLU A 34 5.35 12.56 16.32
C GLU A 34 5.78 12.81 14.86
N LYS A 35 5.36 11.98 13.91
CA LYS A 35 5.74 12.10 12.51
C LYS A 35 4.72 12.92 11.73
N SER A 36 5.21 13.93 11.01
CA SER A 36 4.39 14.72 10.08
C SER A 36 3.85 13.87 8.92
N ILE A 37 4.60 12.84 8.52
CA ILE A 37 4.22 11.92 7.44
C ILE A 37 4.58 10.50 7.86
N LEU A 38 3.65 9.57 7.68
CA LEU A 38 3.87 8.14 7.86
C LEU A 38 3.62 7.41 6.54
N ALA A 39 4.68 6.83 5.96
CA ALA A 39 4.59 6.04 4.74
C ALA A 39 4.58 4.54 5.08
N VAL A 40 3.57 3.80 4.61
CA VAL A 40 3.46 2.36 4.79
C VAL A 40 3.22 1.67 3.45
N LYS A 41 3.90 0.54 3.22
CA LYS A 41 3.68 -0.27 2.02
C LYS A 41 2.49 -1.22 2.22
N SER A 42 1.28 -0.67 2.20
CA SER A 42 0.04 -1.43 2.39
C SER A 42 -1.11 -0.82 1.60
N MET A 43 -2.06 -1.63 1.14
CA MET A 43 -3.23 -1.15 0.41
C MET A 43 -4.41 -0.82 1.34
N GLN A 44 -4.64 -1.62 2.38
CA GLN A 44 -5.87 -1.52 3.19
C GLN A 44 -5.64 -1.70 4.69
N HIS A 45 -4.85 -2.69 5.10
CA HIS A 45 -4.76 -3.09 6.51
C HIS A 45 -4.26 -1.99 7.46
N PHE A 46 -3.46 -1.04 6.96
CA PHE A 46 -2.95 0.06 7.79
C PHE A 46 -4.03 1.01 8.29
N LYS A 47 -5.18 1.10 7.60
CA LYS A 47 -6.22 2.09 7.93
C LYS A 47 -6.78 1.89 9.34
N GLY A 48 -6.95 0.65 9.78
CA GLY A 48 -7.46 0.35 11.13
C GLY A 48 -6.49 0.79 12.24
N ALA A 49 -5.19 0.68 12.00
CA ALA A 49 -4.16 0.98 12.99
C ALA A 49 -3.77 2.47 13.04
N PHE A 50 -3.75 3.13 11.88
CA PHE A 50 -3.21 4.48 11.73
C PHE A 50 -4.26 5.54 11.39
N GLY A 51 -5.47 5.14 10.98
CA GLY A 51 -6.53 6.08 10.61
C GLY A 51 -6.89 7.05 11.72
N ALA A 52 -6.88 6.60 12.98
CA ALA A 52 -7.19 7.45 14.13
C ALA A 52 -6.14 8.53 14.44
N ILE A 53 -4.92 8.42 13.92
CA ILE A 53 -3.84 9.42 14.11
C ILE A 53 -3.55 10.21 12.84
N ALA A 54 -4.23 9.91 11.73
CA ALA A 54 -4.02 10.54 10.44
C ALA A 54 -5.12 11.56 10.15
N THR A 55 -4.73 12.81 9.90
CA THR A 55 -5.66 13.84 9.42
C THR A 55 -6.16 13.51 8.01
N GLN A 56 -5.32 12.89 7.19
CA GLN A 56 -5.64 12.52 5.82
C GLN A 56 -4.89 11.23 5.43
N ILE A 57 -5.54 10.41 4.59
CA ILE A 57 -4.95 9.21 4.02
C ILE A 57 -4.77 9.43 2.51
N LEU A 58 -3.52 9.38 2.05
CA LEU A 58 -3.15 9.49 0.64
C LEU A 58 -2.75 8.12 0.11
N VAL A 59 -3.51 7.58 -0.83
CA VAL A 59 -3.17 6.35 -1.53
C VAL A 59 -2.37 6.71 -2.78
N THR A 60 -1.12 6.23 -2.86
CA THR A 60 -0.22 6.50 -3.98
C THR A 60 0.04 5.23 -4.79
N ASP A 61 0.04 5.37 -6.11
CA ASP A 61 0.52 4.31 -7.00
C ASP A 61 1.97 4.61 -7.40
N ALA A 62 2.89 3.75 -6.94
CA ALA A 62 4.30 3.81 -7.32
C ALA A 62 4.60 3.07 -8.65
N GLY A 63 3.58 2.59 -9.36
CA GLY A 63 3.71 1.86 -10.62
C GLY A 63 4.32 0.47 -10.50
N GLY A 64 4.33 -0.09 -9.28
CA GLY A 64 4.91 -1.39 -9.00
C GLY A 64 3.94 -2.55 -9.20
N LEU A 65 4.31 -3.72 -8.65
CA LEU A 65 3.55 -4.96 -8.79
C LEU A 65 2.14 -4.96 -8.13
N SER A 66 1.71 -3.88 -7.52
CA SER A 66 0.38 -3.77 -6.90
C SER A 66 -0.35 -2.53 -7.41
N SER A 67 0.06 -1.99 -8.57
CA SER A 67 -0.69 -0.94 -9.24
C SER A 67 -2.11 -1.44 -9.56
N PRO A 68 -3.14 -0.62 -9.30
CA PRO A 68 -4.50 -0.94 -9.68
C PRO A 68 -4.73 -0.84 -11.19
N ASP A 69 -3.80 -0.21 -11.93
CA ASP A 69 -3.88 -0.09 -13.37
C ASP A 69 -3.46 -1.40 -14.06
N LEU A 70 -4.47 -2.19 -14.43
CA LEU A 70 -4.30 -3.47 -15.10
C LEU A 70 -3.74 -3.31 -16.52
N SER A 71 -3.90 -2.15 -17.17
CA SER A 71 -3.42 -1.93 -18.54
C SER A 71 -1.89 -1.93 -18.62
N ARG A 72 -1.20 -1.66 -17.50
CA ARG A 72 0.27 -1.62 -17.40
C ARG A 72 0.91 -3.00 -17.44
N ARG A 73 0.13 -4.07 -17.57
CA ARG A 73 0.58 -5.46 -17.52
C ARG A 73 0.06 -6.25 -18.70
N THR A 74 0.94 -7.06 -19.29
CA THR A 74 0.55 -7.97 -20.37
C THR A 74 0.01 -9.28 -19.77
N TYR A 75 -1.31 -9.45 -19.81
CA TYR A 75 -1.98 -10.67 -19.36
C TYR A 75 -2.11 -11.68 -20.50
N ALA A 76 -1.16 -12.62 -20.62
CA ALA A 76 -1.13 -13.58 -21.74
C ALA A 76 -1.97 -14.87 -21.53
N ARG A 77 -2.31 -15.22 -20.28
CA ARG A 77 -2.96 -16.51 -19.95
C ARG A 77 -4.36 -16.36 -19.32
N VAL A 78 -4.96 -15.18 -19.39
CA VAL A 78 -6.31 -14.95 -18.87
C VAL A 78 -7.35 -15.37 -19.91
N ARG A 79 -8.47 -15.94 -19.46
CA ARG A 79 -9.60 -16.25 -20.32
C ARG A 79 -10.29 -14.94 -20.69
N ARG A 80 -10.40 -14.65 -21.99
CA ARG A 80 -11.02 -13.43 -22.55
C ARG A 80 -12.39 -13.75 -23.18
N PRO A 81 -13.32 -12.77 -23.27
CA PRO A 81 -13.19 -11.38 -22.80
C PRO A 81 -13.35 -11.27 -21.27
N ILE A 82 -12.61 -10.35 -20.65
CA ILE A 82 -12.71 -10.06 -19.21
C ILE A 82 -12.71 -8.54 -18.96
N PHE A 83 -13.80 -8.02 -18.39
CA PHE A 83 -13.85 -6.64 -17.91
C PHE A 83 -12.92 -6.46 -16.69
N PRO A 84 -12.16 -5.36 -16.57
CA PRO A 84 -12.10 -4.16 -17.42
C PRO A 84 -11.01 -4.21 -18.51
N LEU A 85 -10.31 -5.33 -18.71
CA LEU A 85 -9.26 -5.46 -19.74
C LEU A 85 -9.83 -5.52 -21.16
N ASP A 86 -11.05 -6.05 -21.28
CA ASP A 86 -11.83 -6.15 -22.50
C ASP A 86 -13.20 -5.51 -22.28
N THR A 87 -13.71 -4.83 -23.31
CA THR A 87 -15.12 -4.46 -23.36
C THR A 87 -15.94 -5.75 -23.53
N LEU A 88 -16.86 -6.02 -22.59
CA LEU A 88 -17.81 -7.11 -22.77
C LEU A 88 -18.82 -6.71 -23.86
N PRO A 89 -19.20 -7.61 -24.77
CA PRO A 89 -20.29 -7.33 -25.70
C PRO A 89 -21.56 -7.01 -24.92
N ASP A 90 -22.25 -5.94 -25.30
CA ASP A 90 -23.53 -5.57 -24.71
C ASP A 90 -24.51 -6.74 -24.77
N GLN A 91 -24.93 -7.22 -23.60
CA GLN A 91 -26.00 -8.21 -23.47
C GLN A 91 -27.34 -7.45 -23.51
N HIS A 92 -27.65 -6.79 -24.64
CA HIS A 92 -29.01 -6.32 -24.91
C HIS A 92 -29.81 -7.51 -25.47
N HIS A 93 -30.63 -8.12 -24.61
CA HIS A 93 -31.79 -8.91 -25.00
C HIS A 93 -33.01 -8.37 -24.24
#